data_AF-A0A9J6GM99-F1
#
_entry.id   AF-A0A9J6GM99-F1
#
_cell.length_a   1.000
_cell.length_b   1.000
_cell.length_c   1.000
_cell.angle_alpha   90.00
_cell.angle_beta   90.00
_cell.angle_gamma   90.00
#
_symmetry.space_group_name_H-M   'P 1'
#
loop_
_entity.id
_entity.type
_entity.pdbx_description
1 polymer ?
#
loop_
_entity_poly.entity_id
_entity_poly.type
_entity_poly.pdbx_seq_one_letter_code
_entity_poly.pdbx_strand_id
1 'polypeptide(L)'
;MKIRINEDQNILVASTPYQSAASVLSKIKKLTIGETIYAIASYGISPGNSCKGVIHNIHKEATTEEIMEAISALGYRPPTCRRLCDSSAILITSMGKKVPFTIYVGGVETAPSPLHRMSQNRQPHTRMPSFTCCAKLARTAEPDSPRRPPSANQNAPICAGGPPAS
;
A
#
# COMPACT_ATOMS: atom_id res chain seq x y z
N MET A 1 3.23 -13.40 20.13
CA MET A 1 2.68 -12.74 18.93
C MET A 1 1.16 -12.68 19.07
N LYS A 2 0.51 -11.58 18.65
CA LYS A 2 -0.95 -11.40 18.74
C LYS A 2 -1.50 -11.03 17.37
N ILE A 3 -2.53 -11.73 16.88
CA ILE A 3 -3.19 -11.45 15.60
C ILE A 3 -4.59 -10.88 15.88
N ARG A 4 -5.00 -9.87 15.10
CA ARG A 4 -6.35 -9.29 15.11
C ARG A 4 -6.84 -9.14 13.67
N ILE A 5 -8.13 -9.27 13.47
CA ILE A 5 -8.77 -9.09 12.16
C ILE A 5 -9.73 -7.91 12.26
N ASN A 6 -9.68 -7.03 11.26
CA ASN A 6 -10.69 -6.00 11.02
C ASN A 6 -11.38 -6.38 9.70
N GLU A 7 -12.55 -7.01 9.82
CA GLU A 7 -13.32 -7.55 8.71
C GLU A 7 -13.86 -6.43 7.81
N ASP A 8 -14.36 -5.34 8.41
CA ASP A 8 -14.89 -4.16 7.69
C ASP A 8 -13.87 -3.56 6.72
N GLN A 9 -12.60 -3.57 7.13
CA GLN A 9 -11.50 -3.04 6.33
C GLN A 9 -10.75 -4.14 5.58
N ASN A 10 -11.08 -5.41 5.76
CA ASN A 10 -10.31 -6.55 5.24
C ASN A 10 -8.80 -6.43 5.55
N ILE A 11 -8.49 -6.09 6.82
CA ILE A 11 -7.12 -5.93 7.33
C ILE A 11 -6.84 -6.98 8.41
N LEU A 12 -5.71 -7.66 8.27
CA LEU A 12 -5.13 -8.50 9.32
C LEU A 12 -3.98 -7.76 9.99
N VAL A 13 -3.98 -7.71 11.32
CA VAL A 13 -2.97 -7.02 12.14
C VAL A 13 -2.20 -8.04 12.96
N ALA A 14 -0.90 -8.17 12.70
CA ALA A 14 0.02 -9.01 13.45
C ALA A 14 0.94 -8.15 14.34
N SER A 15 0.83 -8.31 15.65
CA SER A 15 1.64 -7.61 16.66
C SER A 15 2.69 -8.54 17.25
N THR A 16 3.94 -8.09 17.29
CA THR A 16 5.07 -8.83 17.84
C THR A 16 5.99 -7.91 18.64
N PRO A 17 6.52 -8.35 19.80
CA PRO A 17 7.52 -7.56 20.53
C PRO A 17 8.88 -7.54 19.82
N TYR A 18 9.10 -8.37 18.79
CA TYR A 18 10.38 -8.51 18.12
C TYR A 18 10.41 -7.79 16.76
N GLN A 19 11.33 -6.84 16.59
CA GLN A 19 11.50 -6.09 15.34
C GLN A 19 11.87 -7.00 14.16
N SER A 20 12.74 -7.98 14.39
CA SER A 20 13.14 -8.97 13.37
C SER A 20 11.93 -9.71 12.81
N ALA A 21 11.04 -10.19 13.68
CA ALA A 21 9.80 -10.84 13.28
C ALA A 21 8.87 -9.89 12.50
N ALA A 22 8.73 -8.63 12.94
CA ALA A 22 7.92 -7.65 12.22
C ALA A 22 8.45 -7.36 10.80
N SER A 23 9.78 -7.29 10.65
CA SER A 23 10.44 -7.09 9.36
C SER A 23 10.26 -8.29 8.42
N VAL A 24 10.19 -9.51 8.95
CA VAL A 24 9.88 -10.71 8.15
C VAL A 24 8.41 -10.70 7.73
N LEU A 25 7.50 -10.40 8.67
CA LEU A 25 6.06 -10.32 8.40
C LEU A 25 5.71 -9.23 7.36
N SER A 26 6.43 -8.11 7.33
CA SER A 26 6.23 -7.04 6.34
C SER A 26 6.70 -7.39 4.92
N LYS A 27 7.37 -8.53 4.74
CA LYS A 27 7.81 -9.01 3.42
C LYS A 27 6.86 -10.06 2.82
N ILE A 28 5.87 -10.53 3.59
CA ILE A 28 4.92 -11.55 3.13
C ILE A 28 3.98 -10.91 2.10
N LYS A 29 3.90 -11.51 0.91
CA LYS A 29 3.07 -11.05 -0.21
C LYS A 29 1.87 -11.94 -0.50
N LYS A 30 1.84 -13.15 0.06
CA LYS A 30 0.76 -14.12 -0.12
C LYS A 30 0.40 -14.75 1.23
N LEU A 31 -0.89 -14.92 1.48
CA LEU A 31 -1.40 -15.66 2.62
C LEU A 31 -2.34 -16.75 2.12
N THR A 32 -2.19 -17.96 2.64
CA THR A 32 -3.13 -19.05 2.43
C THR A 32 -4.07 -19.10 3.62
N ILE A 33 -5.38 -18.99 3.37
CA ILE A 33 -6.43 -19.09 4.40
C ILE A 33 -7.41 -20.16 3.92
N GLY A 34 -7.44 -21.29 4.61
CA GLY A 34 -8.12 -22.50 4.12
C GLY A 34 -7.48 -22.97 2.81
N GLU A 35 -8.29 -23.10 1.77
CA GLU A 35 -7.85 -23.52 0.42
C GLU A 35 -7.57 -22.33 -0.51
N THR A 36 -7.82 -21.09 -0.06
CA THR A 36 -7.68 -19.90 -0.89
C THR A 36 -6.37 -19.18 -0.63
N ILE A 37 -5.69 -18.80 -1.71
CA ILE A 37 -4.50 -17.94 -1.67
C ILE A 37 -4.94 -16.49 -1.90
N TYR A 38 -4.52 -15.60 -1.01
CA TYR A 38 -4.76 -14.17 -1.11
C TYR A 38 -3.46 -13.44 -1.41
N ALA A 39 -3.49 -12.54 -2.38
CA ALA A 39 -2.44 -11.55 -2.53
C ALA A 39 -2.60 -10.52 -1.42
N ILE A 40 -1.51 -10.19 -0.74
CA ILE A 40 -1.53 -9.24 0.37
C ILE A 40 -0.53 -8.11 0.19
N ALA A 41 -0.96 -6.92 0.59
CA ALA A 41 -0.06 -5.78 0.79
C ALA A 41 0.23 -5.67 2.29
N SER A 42 1.38 -6.18 2.72
CA SER A 42 1.84 -6.07 4.10
C SER A 42 2.63 -4.78 4.32
N TYR A 43 2.45 -4.15 5.47
CA TYR A 43 3.18 -2.95 5.86
C TYR A 43 3.33 -2.84 7.37
N GLY A 44 4.50 -2.38 7.81
CA GLY A 44 4.71 -2.01 9.22
C GLY A 44 3.83 -0.82 9.61
N ILE A 45 3.23 -0.90 10.79
CA ILE A 45 2.66 0.27 11.45
C ILE A 45 3.82 1.14 11.92
N SER A 46 3.73 2.43 11.59
CA SER A 46 4.73 3.41 11.98
C SER A 46 4.86 3.48 13.52
N PRO A 47 6.07 3.57 14.09
CA PRO A 47 6.29 3.62 15.53
C PRO A 47 5.50 4.73 16.24
N GLY A 48 5.25 4.58 17.54
CA GLY A 48 4.79 5.69 18.37
C GLY A 48 5.79 6.85 18.30
N ASN A 49 5.32 8.08 18.08
CA ASN A 49 6.12 9.27 17.76
C ASN A 49 6.73 9.29 16.36
N SER A 50 6.06 8.70 15.37
CA SER A 50 6.37 8.96 13.96
C SER A 50 5.37 9.93 13.32
N CYS A 51 5.82 10.63 12.30
CA CYS A 51 5.03 11.45 11.38
C CYS A 51 5.19 10.92 9.95
N LYS A 52 4.27 11.32 9.06
CA LYS A 52 4.23 10.83 7.68
C LYS A 52 4.25 12.00 6.71
N GLY A 53 5.08 11.89 5.68
CA GLY A 53 5.15 12.83 4.58
C GLY A 53 4.93 12.13 3.25
N VAL A 54 4.50 12.87 2.24
CA VAL A 54 4.39 12.37 0.86
C VAL A 54 5.38 13.13 -0.01
N ILE A 55 6.24 12.39 -0.69
CA ILE A 55 7.14 12.89 -1.73
C ILE A 55 6.49 12.59 -3.08
N HIS A 56 6.43 13.57 -3.97
CA HIS A 56 5.87 13.44 -5.31
C HIS A 56 6.98 13.34 -6.36
N ASN A 57 6.60 13.04 -7.61
CA ASN A 57 7.50 13.02 -8.78
C ASN A 57 8.65 12.00 -8.68
N ILE A 58 8.41 10.87 -8.01
CA ILE A 58 9.35 9.76 -8.01
C ILE A 58 9.13 8.89 -9.25
N HIS A 59 10.24 8.51 -9.89
CA HIS A 59 10.23 7.65 -11.08
C HIS A 59 9.49 6.33 -10.80
N LYS A 60 8.54 5.96 -11.65
CA LYS A 60 7.68 4.78 -11.46
C LYS A 60 8.44 3.45 -11.47
N GLU A 61 9.60 3.40 -12.11
CA GLU A 61 10.40 2.17 -12.16
C GLU A 61 11.28 2.00 -10.93
N ALA A 62 11.49 3.08 -10.16
CA ALA A 62 12.35 3.01 -8.97
C ALA A 62 11.73 2.09 -7.91
N THR A 63 12.52 1.17 -7.37
CA THR A 63 12.07 0.25 -6.32
C THR A 63 12.07 0.93 -4.95
N THR A 64 11.28 0.41 -4.01
CA THR A 64 11.21 1.02 -2.66
C THR A 64 12.58 0.95 -1.98
N GLU A 65 13.34 -0.11 -2.25
CA GLU A 65 14.70 -0.34 -1.78
C GLU A 65 15.68 0.70 -2.33
N GLU A 66 15.70 0.93 -3.66
CA GLU A 66 16.52 1.98 -4.30
C GLU A 66 16.21 3.36 -3.73
N ILE A 67 14.92 3.64 -3.53
CA ILE A 67 14.47 4.92 -2.98
C ILE A 67 14.89 5.06 -1.52
N MET A 68 14.82 4.00 -0.71
CA MET A 68 15.31 4.00 0.67
C MET A 68 16.82 4.25 0.78
N GLU A 69 17.59 3.82 -0.22
CA GLU A 69 19.03 4.07 -0.30
C GLU A 69 19.34 5.48 -0.78
N ALA A 70 18.56 6.00 -1.72
CA ALA A 70 18.72 7.33 -2.30
C ALA A 70 18.13 8.46 -1.44
N ILE A 71 17.26 8.16 -0.46
CA ILE A 71 16.67 9.17 0.43
C ILE A 71 17.64 9.52 1.56
N SER A 72 17.91 10.81 1.71
CA SER A 72 18.60 11.37 2.87
C SER A 72 17.98 12.71 3.29
N ALA A 73 18.13 13.06 4.56
CA ALA A 73 17.96 14.44 5.01
C ALA A 73 19.02 14.77 6.06
N LEU A 74 19.25 16.06 6.29
CA LEU A 74 20.22 16.54 7.29
C LEU A 74 19.94 15.94 8.68
N GLY A 75 20.88 15.12 9.16
CA GLY A 75 20.79 14.46 10.47
C GLY A 75 19.67 13.41 10.57
N TYR A 76 19.10 12.97 9.45
CA TYR A 76 17.89 12.15 9.46
C TYR A 76 17.89 11.11 8.34
N ARG A 77 17.59 9.86 8.72
CA ARG A 77 17.28 8.77 7.79
C ARG A 77 15.86 8.27 8.06
N PRO A 78 14.98 8.20 7.04
CA PRO A 78 13.65 7.66 7.26
C PRO A 78 13.69 6.20 7.70
N PRO A 79 12.95 5.83 8.77
CA PRO A 79 12.81 4.43 9.13
C PRO A 79 12.15 3.59 8.04
N THR A 80 11.18 4.14 7.30
CA THR A 80 10.51 3.44 6.20
C THR A 80 10.02 4.40 5.12
N CYS A 81 9.95 3.90 3.88
CA CYS A 81 9.21 4.51 2.79
C CYS A 81 8.36 3.44 2.09
N ARG A 82 7.31 3.85 1.39
CA ARG A 82 6.52 2.98 0.50
C ARG A 82 5.89 3.78 -0.62
N ARG A 83 5.81 3.21 -1.81
CA ARG A 83 5.03 3.79 -2.89
C ARG A 83 3.53 3.75 -2.58
N LEU A 84 2.83 4.81 -2.97
CA LEU A 84 1.38 4.88 -2.92
C LEU A 84 0.82 4.28 -4.22
N CYS A 85 0.33 3.04 -4.15
CA CYS A 85 -0.25 2.34 -5.30
C CYS A 85 0.71 2.34 -6.51
N ASP A 86 0.19 2.62 -7.71
CA ASP A 86 0.96 2.76 -8.96
C ASP A 86 1.21 4.23 -9.33
N SER A 87 1.43 5.07 -8.32
CA SER A 87 1.67 6.51 -8.50
C SER A 87 3.15 6.87 -8.40
N SER A 88 3.50 8.06 -8.89
CA SER A 88 4.80 8.68 -8.66
C SER A 88 4.97 9.25 -7.24
N ALA A 89 4.05 8.93 -6.32
CA ALA A 89 4.07 9.42 -4.95
C ALA A 89 4.53 8.34 -3.96
N ILE A 90 5.33 8.76 -2.99
CA ILE A 90 5.91 7.89 -1.96
C ILE A 90 5.60 8.45 -0.59
N LEU A 91 5.07 7.58 0.26
CA LEU A 91 4.88 7.86 1.66
C LEU A 91 6.17 7.55 2.40
N ILE A 92 6.71 8.56 3.06
CA ILE A 92 7.81 8.40 4.02
C ILE A 92 7.25 8.40 5.43
N THR A 93 7.85 7.58 6.29
CA THR A 93 7.64 7.65 7.73
C THR A 93 8.88 8.25 8.35
N SER A 94 8.69 9.24 9.21
CA SER A 94 9.74 9.93 9.96
C SER A 94 9.57 9.80 11.46
N MET A 95 10.67 9.67 12.18
CA MET A 95 10.65 9.81 13.64
C MET A 95 10.53 11.28 14.02
N GLY A 96 9.63 11.56 14.96
CA GLY A 96 9.33 12.90 15.44
C GLY A 96 7.92 13.36 15.10
N LYS A 97 7.63 14.60 15.50
CA LYS A 97 6.30 15.22 15.36
C LYS A 97 6.10 15.95 14.04
N LYS A 98 7.19 16.27 13.33
CA LYS A 98 7.18 17.07 12.10
C LYS A 98 7.91 16.35 10.99
N VAL A 99 7.34 16.41 9.78
CA VAL A 99 8.00 15.94 8.57
C VAL A 99 9.19 16.88 8.30
N PRO A 100 10.38 16.36 7.93
CA PRO A 100 11.50 17.21 7.54
C PRO A 100 11.10 18.18 6.43
N PHE A 101 11.55 19.43 6.53
CA PHE A 101 11.25 20.44 5.51
C PHE A 101 11.91 20.14 4.17
N THR A 102 13.12 19.58 4.22
CA THR A 102 13.93 19.25 3.06
C THR A 102 14.35 17.79 3.11
N ILE A 103 14.12 17.07 2.02
CA ILE A 103 14.59 15.70 1.81
C ILE A 103 15.27 15.63 0.45
N TYR A 104 16.41 14.96 0.38
CA TYR A 104 17.11 14.69 -0.85
C TYR A 104 16.76 13.29 -1.35
N VAL A 105 16.36 13.19 -2.61
CA VAL A 105 16.17 11.91 -3.31
C VAL A 105 17.16 11.86 -4.46
N GLY A 106 18.18 11.00 -4.38
CA GLY A 106 19.20 10.92 -5.41
C GLY A 106 19.95 12.25 -5.63
N GLY A 107 20.10 13.05 -4.58
CA GLY A 107 20.74 14.37 -4.62
C GLY A 107 19.82 15.54 -4.99
N VAL A 108 18.55 15.28 -5.35
CA VAL A 108 17.58 16.34 -5.67
C VAL A 108 16.79 16.75 -4.44
N GLU A 109 16.76 18.06 -4.16
CA GLU A 109 15.99 18.62 -3.06
C GLU A 109 14.49 18.52 -3.31
N THR A 110 13.75 17.95 -2.36
CA THR A 110 12.30 17.79 -2.44
C THR A 110 11.64 18.15 -1.11
N ALA A 111 10.54 18.90 -1.18
CA ALA A 111 9.71 19.26 -0.03
C ALA A 111 8.56 18.26 0.13
N PRO A 112 8.57 17.40 1.18
CA PRO A 112 7.49 16.45 1.41
C PRO A 112 6.23 17.17 1.92
N SER A 113 5.08 16.79 1.37
CA SER A 113 3.78 17.28 1.85
C SER A 113 3.38 16.53 3.13
N PRO A 114 3.01 17.23 4.22
CA PRO A 114 2.55 16.58 5.44
C PRO A 114 1.28 15.77 5.18
N LEU A 115 1.29 14.49 5.54
CA LEU A 115 0.06 13.71 5.53
C LEU A 115 -0.71 14.04 6.81
N HIS A 116 -1.84 14.75 6.68
CA HIS A 116 -2.69 15.07 7.83
C HIS A 116 -3.11 13.78 8.53
N ARG A 117 -2.67 13.61 9.78
CA ARG A 117 -3.04 12.46 10.59
C ARG A 117 -4.47 12.67 11.06
N MET A 118 -5.44 11.98 10.44
CA MET A 118 -6.73 11.78 11.11
C MET A 118 -6.43 11.09 12.45
N SER A 119 -6.92 11.69 13.54
CA SER A 119 -6.73 11.22 14.91
C SER A 119 -7.11 9.75 15.01
N GLN A 120 -6.11 8.86 15.05
CA GLN A 120 -6.34 7.46 15.39
C GLN A 120 -6.57 7.42 16.89
N ASN A 121 -7.78 7.02 17.27
CA ASN A 121 -8.27 6.90 18.64
C ASN A 121 -7.20 6.22 19.52
N ARG A 122 -6.72 6.94 20.54
CA ARG A 122 -5.75 6.45 21.51
C ARG A 122 -6.42 5.35 22.33
N GLN A 123 -6.07 4.09 22.12
CA GLN A 123 -6.16 3.11 23.21
C GLN A 123 -4.84 3.14 23.99
N PRO A 124 -4.88 3.35 25.32
CA PRO A 124 -3.69 3.33 26.14
C PRO A 124 -3.32 1.88 26.38
N HIS A 125 -2.18 1.42 25.85
CA HIS A 125 -1.57 0.19 26.35
C HIS A 125 -0.12 0.44 26.75
N THR A 126 0.12 0.09 28.01
CA THR A 126 1.33 0.12 28.79
C THR A 126 2.50 -0.63 28.17
N ARG A 127 3.67 0.02 28.21
CA ARG A 127 5.05 -0.50 28.27
C ARG A 127 5.33 -1.83 27.56
N MET A 128 5.60 -1.75 26.25
CA MET A 128 6.75 -2.36 25.53
C MET A 128 6.70 -1.84 24.07
N PRO A 129 7.83 -1.68 23.36
CA PRO A 129 7.80 -1.35 21.93
C PRO A 129 7.27 -2.56 21.15
N SER A 130 5.95 -2.64 20.96
CA SER A 130 5.34 -3.65 20.09
C SER A 130 5.43 -3.19 18.63
N PHE A 131 6.12 -3.96 17.81
CA PHE A 131 6.13 -3.78 16.36
C PHE A 131 4.88 -4.43 15.78
N THR A 132 4.17 -3.70 14.91
CA THR A 132 2.91 -4.19 14.35
C THR A 132 3.00 -4.16 12.83
N CYS A 133 2.53 -5.21 12.17
CA CYS A 133 2.37 -5.29 10.72
C CYS A 133 0.88 -5.41 10.39
N CYS A 134 0.43 -4.69 9.36
CA CYS A 134 -0.92 -4.81 8.80
C CYS A 134 -0.84 -5.39 7.39
N ALA A 135 -1.76 -6.28 7.05
CA ALA A 135 -1.91 -6.83 5.71
C ALA A 135 -3.31 -6.52 5.19
N LYS A 136 -3.41 -5.88 4.02
CA LYS A 136 -4.68 -5.73 3.29
C LYS A 136 -4.80 -6.91 2.33
N LEU A 137 -5.90 -7.66 2.41
CA LEU A 137 -6.14 -8.82 1.55
C LEU A 137 -6.82 -8.38 0.25
N ALA A 138 -6.32 -8.86 -0.88
CA ALA A 138 -6.99 -8.83 -2.17
C ALA A 138 -7.19 -10.26 -2.64
N ARG A 139 -8.38 -10.59 -3.15
CA ARG A 139 -8.59 -11.88 -3.83
C ARG A 139 -7.77 -11.87 -5.10
N THR A 140 -6.96 -12.90 -5.32
CA THR A 140 -6.42 -13.16 -6.66
C THR A 140 -7.59 -13.49 -7.57
N ALA A 141 -7.76 -12.73 -8.65
CA ALA A 141 -8.64 -13.14 -9.73
C ALA A 141 -8.07 -14.42 -10.34
N GLU A 142 -8.89 -15.45 -10.45
CA GLU A 142 -8.62 -16.62 -11.28
C GLU A 142 -8.25 -16.16 -12.71
N PRO A 143 -7.30 -16.80 -13.40
CA PRO A 143 -7.06 -16.52 -14.82
C PRO A 143 -8.34 -16.84 -15.62
N ASP A 144 -8.73 -15.91 -16.49
CA ASP A 144 -9.90 -15.97 -17.36
C ASP A 144 -10.17 -17.38 -17.92
N SER A 145 -11.28 -17.99 -17.51
CA SER A 145 -11.91 -19.02 -18.32
C SER A 145 -12.39 -18.38 -19.64
N PRO A 146 -12.21 -19.03 -20.81
CA PRO A 146 -12.59 -18.44 -22.08
C PRO A 146 -14.10 -18.14 -22.08
N ARG A 147 -14.42 -16.85 -22.23
CA ARG A 147 -15.79 -16.35 -22.37
C ARG A 147 -16.46 -17.07 -23.55
N ARG A 148 -17.47 -17.89 -23.25
CA ARG A 148 -18.46 -18.34 -24.24
C ARG A 148 -19.06 -17.09 -24.91
N PRO A 149 -19.14 -17.02 -26.25
CA PRO A 149 -19.89 -15.94 -26.88
C PRO A 149 -21.37 -16.05 -26.49
N PRO A 150 -22.06 -14.92 -26.24
CA PRO A 150 -23.48 -14.93 -25.93
C PRO A 150 -24.26 -15.40 -27.16
N SER A 151 -25.16 -16.37 -26.97
CA SER A 151 -26.13 -16.78 -27.98
C SER A 151 -27.05 -15.59 -28.29
N ALA A 152 -26.93 -15.03 -29.49
CA ALA A 152 -27.88 -14.05 -29.98
C ALA A 152 -29.25 -14.72 -30.20
N ASN A 153 -30.22 -14.23 -29.45
CA ASN A 153 -31.62 -14.65 -29.43
C ASN A 153 -32.30 -14.20 -30.74
N GLN A 154 -33.05 -15.09 -31.39
CA GLN A 154 -33.62 -14.93 -32.76
C GLN A 154 -34.86 -14.02 -32.85
N ASN A 155 -35.02 -13.02 -32.00
CA ASN A 155 -36.19 -12.12 -32.07
C ASN A 155 -35.75 -10.64 -32.03
N ALA A 156 -35.41 -10.10 -33.20
CA ALA A 156 -35.34 -8.66 -33.43
C ALA A 156 -36.12 -8.31 -34.72
N PRO A 157 -37.06 -7.36 -34.68
CA PRO A 157 -37.87 -7.01 -35.84
C PRO A 157 -37.08 -6.17 -36.86
N ILE A 158 -37.46 -6.41 -38.12
CA ILE A 158 -36.94 -5.85 -39.37
C ILE A 158 -37.19 -4.34 -39.42
N CYS A 159 -36.17 -3.54 -39.72
CA CYS A 159 -36.33 -2.20 -40.29
C CYS A 159 -35.41 -2.08 -41.50
N ALA A 160 -36.04 -2.04 -42.67
CA ALA A 160 -35.45 -1.88 -43.99
C ALA A 160 -35.19 -0.40 -44.32
N GLY A 161 -34.18 -0.15 -45.14
CA GLY A 161 -33.91 1.16 -45.74
C GLY A 161 -32.58 1.17 -46.47
N GLY A 162 -32.58 0.71 -47.73
CA GLY A 162 -31.41 0.70 -48.63
C GLY A 162 -31.04 2.08 -49.17
N PRO A 163 -29.97 2.17 -50.00
CA PRO A 163 -29.32 3.41 -50.40
C PRO A 163 -29.91 3.98 -51.71
N PRO A 164 -29.60 5.24 -52.08
CA PRO A 164 -29.58 5.63 -53.48
C PRO A 164 -28.13 5.78 -53.99
N ALA A 165 -27.91 5.17 -55.15
CA ALA A 165 -26.75 5.37 -56.00
C ALA A 165 -26.79 6.74 -56.69
N SER A 166 -25.62 7.31 -56.97
CA SER A 166 -25.30 8.13 -58.15
C SER A 166 -23.79 8.15 -58.30
#